data_AF-A0A1B0B3A1-F1
#
_entry.id   AF-A0A1B0B3A1-F1
#
_cell.length_a   1.000
_cell.length_b   1.000
_cell.length_c   1.000
_cell.angle_alpha   90.00
_cell.angle_beta   90.00
_cell.angle_gamma   90.00
#
_symmetry.space_group_name_H-M   'P 1'
#
loop_
_entity.id
_entity.type
_entity.pdbx_description
1 polymer ?
#
loop_
_entity_poly.entity_id
_entity_poly.type
_entity_poly.pdbx_seq_one_letter_code
_entity_poly.pdbx_strand_id
1 'polypeptide(L)'
;MQALKALANFLCQTQQYEIGISNEKYIKNVKLGGLTQITRIVLLVPKPRAPSRTVFLIGGAARDAEKAKNVLCRLEHTTLRKVTANTAIYCDPNPQCTVISEDQESVNVDYELPHFDPTCENYCSFR
;
A
#
# COMPACT_ATOMS: atom_id res chain seq x y z
N MET A 1 -4.04 -44.98 11.44
CA MET A 1 -3.67 -44.05 10.34
C MET A 1 -4.72 -42.97 10.01
N GLN A 2 -6.03 -43.22 10.13
CA GLN A 2 -7.06 -42.22 9.80
C GLN A 2 -7.08 -41.00 10.76
N ALA A 3 -6.85 -41.20 12.06
CA ALA A 3 -6.77 -40.10 13.03
C ALA A 3 -5.58 -39.15 12.77
N LEU A 4 -4.44 -39.68 12.29
CA LEU A 4 -3.27 -38.87 11.95
C LEU A 4 -3.50 -38.02 10.69
N LYS A 5 -4.23 -38.55 9.70
CA LYS A 5 -4.67 -37.79 8.51
C LYS A 5 -5.72 -36.74 8.87
N ALA A 6 -6.61 -37.02 9.82
CA ALA A 6 -7.58 -36.05 10.32
C ALA A 6 -6.91 -34.90 11.08
N LEU A 7 -5.90 -35.18 11.91
CA LEU A 7 -5.10 -34.16 12.58
C LEU A 7 -4.24 -33.35 11.60
N ALA A 8 -3.62 -33.99 10.61
CA ALA A 8 -2.90 -33.27 9.56
C ALA A 8 -3.82 -32.37 8.73
N ASN A 9 -5.04 -32.82 8.42
CA ASN A 9 -6.06 -31.99 7.76
C ASN A 9 -6.61 -30.89 8.67
N PHE A 10 -6.72 -31.12 9.98
CA PHE A 10 -7.12 -30.10 10.95
C PHE A 10 -6.04 -29.02 11.11
N LEU A 11 -4.76 -29.42 11.17
CA LEU A 11 -3.62 -28.51 11.15
C LEU A 11 -3.46 -27.79 9.79
N CYS A 12 -3.86 -28.43 8.69
CA CYS A 12 -3.91 -27.80 7.36
C CYS A 12 -5.08 -26.82 7.21
N GLN A 13 -6.20 -27.05 7.91
CA GLN A 13 -7.35 -26.13 7.96
C GLN A 13 -7.12 -24.91 8.84
N THR A 14 -6.09 -24.93 9.69
CA THR A 14 -5.64 -23.78 10.49
C THR A 14 -4.54 -22.97 9.83
N GLN A 15 -4.26 -23.13 8.52
CA GLN A 15 -3.46 -22.13 7.80
C GLN A 15 -4.24 -20.80 7.78
N GLN A 16 -4.07 -20.02 8.83
CA GLN A 16 -4.45 -18.62 8.86
C GLN A 16 -3.35 -17.86 8.13
N TYR A 17 -3.72 -17.16 7.06
CA TYR A 17 -2.82 -16.16 6.50
C TYR A 17 -2.58 -15.07 7.54
N GLU A 18 -1.31 -14.81 7.84
CA GLU A 18 -0.84 -13.75 8.70
C GLU A 18 -0.12 -12.70 7.85
N ILE A 19 -0.40 -11.42 8.12
CA ILE A 19 0.31 -10.32 7.48
C ILE A 19 1.29 -9.72 8.49
N GLY A 20 2.59 -9.88 8.21
CA GLY A 20 3.65 -9.18 8.92
C GLY A 20 3.89 -7.81 8.31
N ILE A 21 3.50 -6.75 9.01
CA ILE A 21 3.84 -5.38 8.60
C ILE A 21 5.14 -5.00 9.30
N SER A 22 6.22 -4.92 8.53
CA SER A 22 7.53 -4.51 9.01
C SER A 22 8.08 -3.39 8.15
N ASN A 23 8.72 -2.40 8.78
CA ASN A 23 9.45 -1.37 8.05
C ASN A 23 10.76 -1.97 7.53
N GLU A 24 10.75 -2.49 6.29
CA GLU A 24 11.89 -3.18 5.67
C GLU A 24 13.20 -2.35 5.73
N LYS A 25 13.07 -1.02 5.67
CA LYS A 25 14.17 -0.05 5.77
C LYS A 25 15.02 -0.20 7.06
N TYR A 26 14.47 -0.79 8.13
CA TYR A 26 15.17 -0.95 9.42
C TYR A 26 15.69 -2.37 9.69
N ILE A 27 15.29 -3.36 8.87
CA ILE A 27 15.71 -4.76 9.07
C ILE A 27 17.17 -4.97 8.61
N LYS A 28 17.61 -4.23 7.59
CA LYS A 28 18.94 -4.41 6.97
C LYS A 28 20.10 -3.75 7.75
N ASN A 29 19.83 -2.90 8.74
CA ASN A 29 20.83 -2.07 9.45
C ASN A 29 20.89 -2.29 10.98
N VAL A 30 20.86 -3.53 11.44
CA VAL A 30 20.96 -3.91 12.88
C VAL A 30 22.40 -3.94 13.42
N LYS A 31 23.41 -3.48 12.65
CA LYS A 31 24.82 -3.57 13.07
C LYS A 31 25.53 -2.27 13.44
N LEU A 32 24.94 -1.10 13.29
CA LEU A 32 25.62 0.16 13.63
C LEU A 32 24.80 0.98 14.64
N GLY A 33 25.31 1.02 15.86
CA GLY A 33 24.99 1.96 16.94
C GLY A 33 23.66 1.74 17.66
N GLY A 34 23.72 1.20 18.89
CA GLY A 34 22.63 1.31 19.87
C GLY A 34 22.17 0.00 20.50
N LEU A 35 21.82 0.10 21.80
CA LEU A 35 21.25 -0.90 22.72
C LEU A 35 20.67 -2.18 22.07
N THR A 36 21.04 -3.33 22.63
CA THR A 36 20.52 -4.66 22.21
C THR A 36 18.98 -4.73 22.35
N GLN A 37 18.34 -5.64 21.61
CA GLN A 37 16.88 -5.84 21.72
C GLN A 37 16.44 -6.11 23.17
N ILE A 38 17.23 -6.90 23.91
CA ILE A 38 16.99 -7.21 25.33
C ILE A 38 17.06 -5.94 26.16
N THR A 39 18.12 -5.14 26.02
CA THR A 39 18.30 -3.90 26.79
C THR A 39 17.17 -2.90 26.51
N ARG A 40 16.62 -2.87 25.29
CA ARG A 40 15.50 -1.99 24.94
C ARG A 40 14.19 -2.41 25.60
N ILE A 41 13.95 -3.72 25.75
CA ILE A 41 12.78 -4.26 26.46
C ILE A 41 12.88 -3.88 27.93
N VAL A 42 14.04 -4.10 28.55
CA VAL A 42 14.29 -3.80 29.96
C VAL A 42 14.14 -2.30 30.25
N LEU A 43 14.63 -1.44 29.35
CA LEU A 43 14.60 0.02 29.52
C LEU A 43 13.28 0.67 29.08
N LEU A 44 12.29 -0.09 28.58
CA LEU A 44 11.01 0.41 28.09
C LEU A 44 11.14 1.64 27.18
N VAL A 45 11.99 1.54 26.16
CA VAL A 45 12.26 2.66 25.24
C VAL A 45 10.98 3.02 24.46
N PRO A 46 10.50 4.28 24.50
CA PRO A 46 9.18 4.67 23.99
C PRO A 46 9.02 4.57 22.46
N LYS A 47 10.13 4.52 21.71
CA LYS A 47 10.13 4.39 20.25
C LYS A 47 11.06 3.26 19.80
N PRO A 48 10.51 2.04 19.55
CA PRO A 48 11.31 0.95 19.02
C PRO A 48 11.83 1.31 17.60
N ARG A 49 13.07 0.93 17.28
CA ARG A 49 13.74 1.25 16.00
C ARG A 49 13.13 0.48 14.83
N ALA A 50 12.61 -0.70 15.09
CA ALA A 50 11.91 -1.54 14.12
C ALA A 50 10.58 -2.00 14.73
N PRO A 51 9.55 -1.13 14.77
CA PRO A 51 8.22 -1.58 15.16
C PRO A 51 7.72 -2.59 14.12
N SER A 52 7.16 -3.69 14.60
CA SER A 52 6.51 -4.70 13.77
C SER A 52 5.16 -5.05 14.39
N ARG A 53 4.22 -5.43 13.55
CA ARG A 53 2.90 -5.91 13.96
C ARG A 53 2.47 -7.06 13.05
N THR A 54 2.07 -8.17 13.67
CA THR A 54 1.44 -9.29 12.96
C THR A 54 -0.07 -9.16 13.08
N VAL A 55 -0.76 -9.26 11.95
CA VAL A 55 -2.23 -9.21 11.88
C VAL A 55 -2.73 -10.57 11.40
N PHE A 56 -3.63 -11.17 12.17
CA PHE A 56 -4.29 -12.43 11.82
C PHE A 56 -5.55 -12.12 11.01
N LEU A 57 -5.70 -12.79 9.87
CA LEU A 57 -6.88 -12.63 9.01
C LEU A 57 -8.03 -13.52 9.47
N ILE A 58 -9.25 -13.07 9.21
CA ILE A 58 -10.50 -13.77 9.51
C ILE A 58 -11.35 -13.97 8.25
N GLY A 59 -12.31 -14.90 8.30
CA GLY A 59 -13.24 -15.16 7.20
C GLY A 59 -12.55 -15.66 5.93
N GLY A 60 -13.03 -15.23 4.77
CA GLY A 60 -12.51 -15.67 3.46
C GLY A 60 -11.02 -15.35 3.26
N ALA A 61 -10.54 -14.21 3.78
CA ALA A 61 -9.14 -13.81 3.66
C ALA A 61 -8.19 -14.66 4.51
N ALA A 62 -8.70 -15.38 5.52
CA ALA A 62 -7.88 -16.28 6.33
C ALA A 62 -7.44 -17.54 5.58
N ARG A 63 -8.15 -17.93 4.50
CA ARG A 63 -7.95 -19.19 3.77
C ARG A 63 -7.65 -19.00 2.28
N ASP A 64 -7.56 -17.76 1.82
CA ASP A 64 -7.44 -17.42 0.41
C ASP A 64 -6.34 -16.35 0.22
N ALA A 65 -5.27 -16.74 -0.48
CA ALA A 65 -4.09 -15.90 -0.68
C ALA A 65 -4.39 -14.63 -1.48
N GLU A 66 -5.32 -14.66 -2.44
CA GLU A 66 -5.67 -13.49 -3.24
C GLU A 66 -6.45 -12.48 -2.40
N LYS A 67 -7.38 -12.98 -1.57
CA LYS A 67 -8.09 -12.13 -0.60
C LYS A 67 -7.16 -11.57 0.47
N ALA A 68 -6.15 -12.32 0.90
CA ALA A 68 -5.13 -11.82 1.82
C ALA A 68 -4.30 -10.68 1.20
N LYS A 69 -3.94 -10.77 -0.09
CA LYS A 69 -3.26 -9.68 -0.81
C LYS A 69 -4.10 -8.41 -0.87
N ASN A 70 -5.41 -8.52 -1.08
CA ASN A 70 -6.31 -7.36 -1.06
C ASN A 70 -6.30 -6.64 0.30
N VAL A 71 -6.19 -7.40 1.41
CA VAL A 71 -6.05 -6.82 2.75
C VAL A 71 -4.68 -6.15 2.90
N LEU A 72 -3.61 -6.78 2.42
CA LEU A 72 -2.26 -6.20 2.43
C LEU A 72 -2.23 -4.85 1.70
N CYS A 73 -2.75 -4.80 0.47
CA CYS A 73 -2.77 -3.57 -0.34
C CYS A 73 -3.49 -2.41 0.35
N ARG A 74 -4.50 -2.70 1.18
CA ARG A 74 -5.25 -1.67 1.94
C ARG A 74 -4.54 -1.23 3.23
N LEU A 75 -3.74 -2.11 3.82
CA LEU A 75 -2.98 -1.83 5.05
C LEU A 75 -1.62 -1.18 4.76
N GLU A 76 -1.07 -1.39 3.57
CA GLU A 76 0.20 -0.80 3.18
C GLU A 76 0.10 0.72 3.04
N HIS A 77 0.97 1.43 3.73
CA HIS A 77 1.07 2.87 3.58
C HIS A 77 1.80 3.23 2.28
N THR A 78 1.01 3.48 1.25
CA THR A 78 1.48 3.95 -0.07
C THR A 78 1.16 5.43 -0.21
N THR A 79 2.19 6.25 -0.40
CA THR A 79 2.03 7.69 -0.68
C THR A 79 2.14 7.95 -2.17
N LEU A 80 1.55 9.04 -2.67
CA LEU A 80 1.68 9.45 -4.07
C LEU A 80 3.15 9.54 -4.49
N ARG A 81 4.02 10.03 -3.60
CA ARG A 81 5.47 10.05 -3.80
C ARG A 81 6.10 8.69 -4.14
N LYS A 82 5.55 7.57 -3.66
CA LYS A 82 6.09 6.23 -3.98
C LYS A 82 5.71 5.76 -5.40
N VAL A 83 4.59 6.25 -5.92
CA VAL A 83 4.05 5.82 -7.22
C VAL A 83 4.39 6.80 -8.35
N THR A 84 4.63 8.06 -8.02
CA THR A 84 5.00 9.09 -9.01
C THR A 84 6.45 8.92 -9.45
N ALA A 85 6.67 8.65 -10.74
CA ALA A 85 8.00 8.52 -11.32
C ALA A 85 8.66 9.88 -11.59
N ASN A 86 7.90 10.85 -12.10
CA ASN A 86 8.36 12.20 -12.42
C ASN A 86 7.23 13.22 -12.18
N THR A 87 7.60 14.47 -11.89
CA THR A 87 6.71 15.62 -11.77
C THR A 87 7.30 16.80 -12.50
N ALA A 88 6.58 17.36 -13.46
CA ALA A 88 6.97 18.56 -14.20
C ALA A 88 5.78 19.52 -14.32
N ILE A 89 6.07 20.80 -14.49
CA ILE A 89 5.07 21.86 -14.67
C ILE A 89 5.25 22.41 -16.08
N TYR A 90 4.18 22.36 -16.87
CA TYR A 90 4.13 22.86 -18.24
C TYR A 90 3.12 24.00 -18.32
N CYS A 91 3.44 25.02 -19.13
CA CYS A 91 2.52 26.11 -19.41
C CYS A 91 1.78 25.80 -20.71
N ASP A 92 0.51 25.39 -20.61
CA ASP A 92 -0.33 25.13 -21.77
C ASP A 92 -1.21 26.36 -22.11
N PRO A 93 -1.03 26.98 -23.29
CA PRO A 93 -1.81 28.15 -23.70
C PRO A 93 -3.23 27.79 -24.18
N ASN A 94 -3.45 26.54 -24.63
CA ASN A 94 -4.76 26.04 -25.03
C ASN A 94 -5.03 24.67 -24.38
N PRO A 95 -6.06 24.53 -23.53
CA PRO A 95 -6.33 23.28 -22.82
C PRO A 95 -6.86 22.14 -23.70
N GLN A 96 -7.33 22.43 -24.93
CA GLN A 96 -7.76 21.41 -25.90
C GLN A 96 -6.62 20.92 -26.81
N CYS A 97 -5.52 21.66 -26.86
CA CYS A 97 -4.35 21.34 -27.69
C CYS A 97 -3.11 21.58 -26.85
N THR A 98 -2.74 20.58 -26.04
CA THR A 98 -1.55 20.65 -25.20
C THR A 98 -0.29 20.82 -26.06
N VAL A 99 0.78 21.38 -25.50
CA VAL A 99 2.09 21.46 -26.19
C VAL A 99 2.84 20.13 -26.17
N ILE A 100 2.36 19.16 -25.37
CA ILE A 100 2.96 17.84 -25.22
C ILE A 100 2.39 16.91 -26.29
N SER A 101 3.24 16.40 -27.18
CA SER A 101 2.81 15.55 -28.30
C SER A 101 2.23 14.21 -27.85
N GLU A 102 2.76 13.64 -26.78
CA GLU A 102 2.41 12.34 -26.24
C GLU A 102 1.04 12.34 -25.57
N ASP A 103 0.61 13.49 -25.05
CA ASP A 103 -0.63 13.64 -24.29
C ASP A 103 -1.82 14.08 -25.17
N GLN A 104 -1.62 14.30 -26.48
CA GLN A 104 -2.68 14.75 -27.41
C GLN A 104 -3.89 13.81 -27.43
N GLU A 105 -3.64 12.50 -27.52
CA GLU A 105 -4.71 11.49 -27.60
C GLU A 105 -5.51 11.45 -26.30
N SER A 106 -4.82 11.48 -25.15
CA SER A 106 -5.44 11.49 -23.83
C SER A 106 -6.32 12.72 -23.63
N VAL A 107 -5.80 13.90 -23.98
CA VAL A 107 -6.54 15.17 -23.89
C VAL A 107 -7.77 15.13 -24.80
N ASN A 108 -7.65 14.67 -26.05
CA ASN A 108 -8.77 14.66 -26.98
C ASN A 108 -9.93 13.75 -26.48
N VAL A 109 -9.61 12.57 -25.94
CA VAL A 109 -10.63 11.65 -25.38
C VAL A 109 -11.38 12.27 -24.20
N ASP A 110 -10.68 13.01 -23.34
CA ASP A 110 -11.30 13.65 -22.16
C ASP A 110 -12.34 14.70 -22.54
N TYR A 111 -12.14 15.43 -23.66
CA TYR A 111 -13.08 16.44 -24.17
C TYR A 111 -14.16 15.89 -25.11
N GLU A 112 -13.96 14.71 -25.70
CA GLU A 112 -14.97 14.04 -26.53
C GLU A 112 -16.11 13.41 -25.70
N LEU A 113 -15.91 13.22 -24.38
CA LEU A 113 -16.92 12.67 -23.48
C LEU A 113 -17.98 13.72 -23.11
N PRO A 114 -19.29 13.43 -23.28
CA PRO A 114 -20.39 14.40 -23.15
C PRO A 114 -20.71 14.82 -21.70
N HIS A 115 -19.82 14.58 -20.73
CA HIS A 115 -19.96 15.00 -19.33
C HIS A 115 -18.86 15.98 -18.90
N PHE A 116 -17.99 16.39 -19.83
CA PHE A 116 -17.04 17.46 -19.57
C PHE A 116 -17.77 18.81 -19.62
N ASP A 117 -18.23 19.28 -18.46
CA ASP A 117 -18.79 20.61 -18.29
C ASP A 117 -17.68 21.56 -17.76
N PRO A 118 -17.10 22.43 -18.61
CA PRO A 118 -16.10 23.41 -18.18
C PRO A 118 -16.66 24.50 -17.24
N THR A 119 -17.98 24.57 -17.05
CA THR A 119 -18.65 25.51 -16.13
C THR A 119 -18.84 24.96 -14.72
N CYS A 120 -18.30 23.76 -14.42
CA CYS A 120 -18.22 23.21 -13.07
C CYS A 120 -17.25 24.00 -12.17
N GLU A 121 -17.47 25.30 -11.95
CA GLU A 121 -16.74 26.14 -10.99
C GLU A 121 -16.83 25.64 -9.54
N ASN A 122 -17.66 24.62 -9.26
CA ASN A 122 -17.94 24.12 -7.92
C ASN A 122 -17.14 22.89 -7.47
N TYR A 123 -16.26 22.31 -8.30
CA TYR A 123 -15.43 21.16 -7.89
C TYR A 123 -14.00 21.52 -7.49
N CYS A 124 -13.54 22.75 -7.77
CA CYS A 124 -12.24 23.25 -7.31
C CYS A 124 -12.41 24.42 -6.34
N SER A 125 -13.23 24.24 -5.30
CA SER A 125 -13.15 25.08 -4.09
C SER A 125 -12.61 24.23 -2.93
N PHE A 126 -11.30 23.96 -2.94
CA PHE A 126 -10.59 23.85 -1.66
C PHE A 126 -10.40 25.27 -1.13
N ARG A 127 -11.44 25.77 -0.48
CA ARG A 127 -11.31 26.87 0.48
C ARG A 127 -11.20 26.27 1.88
#